data_AF-A0A1F8S8H5-F1
#
_entry.id   AF-A0A1F8S8H5-F1
#
_cell.length_a   1.000
_cell.length_b   1.000
_cell.length_c   1.000
_cell.angle_alpha   90.00
_cell.angle_beta   90.00
_cell.angle_gamma   90.00
#
_symmetry.space_group_name_H-M   'P 1'
#
loop_
_entity.id
_entity.type
_entity.pdbx_description
1 polymer ?
#
loop_
_entity_poly.entity_id
_entity_poly.type
_entity_poly.pdbx_seq_one_letter_code
_entity_poly.pdbx_strand_id
1 'polypeptide(L)'
;MRTLYAKAYRLANRIFFGLLVTDVDCACKLFRRDALAGINVESGGAFFSAELLIKLRASGRSVVEVGVPHYPRTAGSPTGANPKVVVRAMRDFWALRLRLWAAPRRALSRGVPILGQD
;
A
#
# COMPACT_ATOMS: atom_id res chain seq x y z
N MET A 1 1.06 -17.07 -14.16
CA MET A 1 1.91 -15.86 -14.01
C MET A 1 1.34 -14.82 -13.05
N ARG A 2 0.16 -14.21 -13.31
CA ARG A 2 -0.41 -13.15 -12.44
C ARG A 2 -0.58 -13.51 -10.96
N THR A 3 -1.12 -14.70 -10.66
CA THR A 3 -1.34 -15.15 -9.28
C THR A 3 -0.02 -15.35 -8.52
N LEU A 4 1.06 -15.69 -9.23
CA LEU A 4 2.39 -15.83 -8.64
C LEU A 4 2.95 -14.46 -8.24
N TYR A 5 2.83 -13.45 -9.12
CA TYR A 5 3.22 -12.07 -8.79
C TYR A 5 2.45 -11.52 -7.59
N ALA A 6 1.12 -11.72 -7.55
CA ALA A 6 0.30 -11.28 -6.43
C ALA A 6 0.71 -11.98 -5.12
N LYS A 7 0.95 -13.30 -5.15
CA LYS A 7 1.43 -14.06 -3.98
C LYS A 7 2.82 -13.60 -3.52
N ALA A 8 3.75 -13.39 -4.45
CA ALA A 8 5.10 -12.90 -4.15
C ALA A 8 5.06 -11.50 -3.55
N TYR A 9 4.24 -10.61 -4.12
CA TYR A 9 4.06 -9.25 -3.60
C TYR A 9 3.45 -9.25 -2.19
N ARG A 10 2.42 -10.07 -1.95
CA ARG A 10 1.84 -10.24 -0.61
C ARG A 10 2.88 -10.76 0.39
N LEU A 11 3.66 -11.77 0.01
CA LEU A 11 4.70 -12.33 0.85
C LEU A 11 5.79 -11.30 1.15
N ALA A 12 6.22 -10.53 0.15
CA ALA A 12 7.18 -9.45 0.34
C ALA A 12 6.67 -8.39 1.31
N ASN A 13 5.43 -7.92 1.17
CA ASN A 13 4.85 -6.96 2.12
C ASN A 13 4.77 -7.51 3.55
N ARG A 14 4.47 -8.81 3.70
CA ARG A 14 4.46 -9.50 4.99
C ARG A 14 5.86 -9.58 5.61
N ILE A 15 6.88 -9.97 4.84
CA ILE A 15 8.24 -10.16 5.35
C ILE A 15 8.93 -8.81 5.64
N PHE A 16 8.85 -7.86 4.71
CA PHE A 16 9.64 -6.63 4.78
C PHE A 16 8.99 -5.53 5.61
N PHE A 17 7.65 -5.53 5.73
CA PHE A 17 6.92 -4.49 6.45
C PHE A 17 5.98 -5.03 7.54
N GLY A 18 5.91 -6.36 7.71
CA GLY A 18 5.00 -6.97 8.67
C GLY A 18 3.52 -6.77 8.31
N LEU A 19 3.19 -6.41 7.05
CA LEU A 19 1.83 -6.13 6.64
C LEU A 19 1.02 -7.43 6.51
N LEU A 20 0.12 -7.66 7.47
CA LEU A 20 -0.74 -8.85 7.54
C LEU A 20 -2.12 -8.55 6.91
N VAL A 21 -2.12 -8.22 5.63
CA VAL A 21 -3.35 -7.98 4.85
C VAL A 21 -3.43 -9.01 3.73
N THR A 22 -4.62 -9.54 3.50
CA THR A 22 -4.92 -10.56 2.49
C THR A 22 -4.95 -9.95 1.11
N ASP A 23 -5.60 -8.80 0.96
CA ASP A 23 -5.63 -8.04 -0.30
C ASP A 23 -5.23 -6.58 -0.09
N VAL A 24 -3.98 -6.26 -0.46
CA VAL A 24 -3.43 -4.91 -0.37
C VAL A 24 -3.98 -4.00 -1.47
N ASP A 25 -4.28 -4.56 -2.63
CA ASP A 25 -4.64 -3.83 -3.85
C ASP A 25 -6.16 -3.63 -3.99
N CYS A 26 -6.96 -4.21 -3.10
CA CYS A 26 -8.40 -3.97 -3.03
C CYS A 26 -8.70 -2.46 -2.99
N ALA A 27 -9.46 -1.96 -3.96
CA ALA A 27 -9.81 -0.53 -4.02
C ALA A 27 -10.84 -0.11 -2.96
N CYS A 28 -11.62 -1.07 -2.44
CA CYS A 28 -12.60 -0.82 -1.39
C CYS A 28 -11.89 -0.74 -0.05
N LYS A 29 -11.63 0.49 0.43
CA LYS A 29 -11.05 0.74 1.75
C LYS A 29 -11.86 1.85 2.44
N LEU A 30 -12.33 1.57 3.65
CA LEU A 30 -13.05 2.53 4.48
C LEU A 30 -12.16 2.99 5.63
N PHE A 31 -12.06 4.29 5.83
CA PHE A 31 -11.25 4.88 6.89
C PHE A 31 -12.08 5.88 7.69
N ARG A 32 -11.90 5.89 9.00
CA ARG A 32 -12.33 7.05 9.79
C ARG A 32 -11.37 8.20 9.48
N ARG A 33 -11.89 9.43 9.39
CA ARG A 33 -11.07 10.62 9.07
C ARG A 33 -9.89 10.77 10.01
N ASP A 34 -10.14 10.64 11.31
CA ASP A 34 -9.10 10.73 12.33
C ASP A 34 -8.02 9.66 12.17
N ALA A 35 -8.31 8.49 11.59
CA ALA A 35 -7.34 7.45 11.29
C ALA A 35 -6.30 7.89 10.23
N LEU A 36 -6.69 8.78 9.32
CA LEU A 36 -5.83 9.32 8.26
C LEU A 36 -5.08 10.59 8.69
N ALA A 37 -5.44 11.19 9.83
CA ALA A 37 -4.79 12.37 10.35
C ALA A 37 -3.29 12.11 10.63
N GLY A 38 -2.43 12.97 10.06
CA GLY A 38 -0.98 12.88 10.18
C GLY A 38 -0.32 11.78 9.32
N ILE A 39 -1.08 11.11 8.44
CA ILE A 39 -0.55 10.11 7.52
C ILE A 39 -0.17 10.77 6.20
N ASN A 40 1.10 10.64 5.83
CA ASN A 40 1.66 11.15 4.60
C ASN A 40 2.07 9.98 3.70
N VAL A 41 1.79 10.03 2.40
CA VAL A 41 2.13 8.96 1.45
C VAL A 41 2.92 9.54 0.28
N GLU A 42 4.04 8.91 -0.07
CA GLU A 42 4.93 9.37 -1.13
C GLU A 42 4.65 8.69 -2.48
N SER A 43 4.23 7.42 -2.43
CA SER A 43 4.05 6.60 -3.62
C SER A 43 2.75 6.95 -4.35
N GLY A 44 2.83 7.58 -5.52
CA GLY A 44 1.66 7.85 -6.37
C GLY A 44 1.29 6.73 -7.35
N GLY A 45 1.83 5.52 -7.18
CA GLY A 45 1.67 4.40 -8.11
C GLY A 45 0.99 3.18 -7.50
N ALA A 46 1.23 1.99 -8.07
CA ALA A 46 0.67 0.74 -7.55
C ALA A 46 1.09 0.42 -6.10
N PHE A 47 2.19 1.03 -5.60
CA PHE A 47 2.61 0.86 -4.20
C PHE A 47 1.87 1.77 -3.21
N PHE A 48 1.03 2.71 -3.67
CA PHE A 48 0.28 3.64 -2.80
C PHE A 48 -0.48 2.92 -1.69
N SER A 49 -1.30 1.92 -2.06
CA SER A 49 -2.13 1.18 -1.10
C SER A 49 -1.29 0.48 -0.04
N ALA A 50 -0.16 -0.11 -0.43
CA ALA A 50 0.74 -0.77 0.50
C ALA A 50 1.40 0.23 1.46
N GLU A 51 1.97 1.32 0.93
CA GLU A 51 2.59 2.35 1.76
C GLU A 51 1.60 2.94 2.78
N LEU A 52 0.38 3.24 2.33
CA LEU A 52 -0.68 3.75 3.20
C LEU A 52 -0.95 2.79 4.37
N LEU A 53 -1.17 1.50 4.08
CA LEU A 53 -1.45 0.49 5.10
C LEU A 53 -0.26 0.24 6.03
N ILE A 54 0.97 0.27 5.50
CA ILE A 54 2.21 0.17 6.29
C ILE A 54 2.31 1.33 7.27
N LYS A 55 2.08 2.56 6.81
CA LYS A 55 2.15 3.77 7.65
C LYS A 55 1.03 3.83 8.68
N LEU A 56 -0.19 3.46 8.31
CA LEU A 56 -1.31 3.33 9.25
C LEU A 56 -0.95 2.38 10.40
N ARG A 57 -0.47 1.18 10.07
CA ARG A 57 -0.02 0.22 11.08
C ARG A 57 1.13 0.77 11.93
N ALA A 58 2.14 1.38 11.31
CA ALA A 58 3.28 1.95 12.02
C ALA A 58 2.90 3.11 12.95
N SER A 59 1.82 3.84 12.63
CA SER A 59 1.23 4.88 13.48
C SER A 59 0.32 4.33 14.59
N GLY A 60 0.25 3.01 14.77
CA GLY A 60 -0.57 2.36 15.79
C GLY A 60 -2.06 2.27 15.47
N ARG A 61 -2.47 2.49 14.22
CA ARG A 61 -3.88 2.35 13.80
C ARG A 61 -4.24 0.89 13.60
N SER A 62 -5.44 0.51 14.05
CA SER A 62 -6.01 -0.81 13.80
C SER A 62 -6.55 -0.90 12.36
N VAL A 63 -6.25 -2.00 11.68
CA VAL A 63 -6.81 -2.33 10.37
C VAL A 63 -7.46 -3.71 10.49
N VAL A 64 -8.69 -3.83 10.00
CA VAL A 64 -9.45 -5.08 9.96
C VAL A 64 -9.87 -5.37 8.53
N GLU A 65 -9.91 -6.65 8.16
CA GLU A 65 -10.36 -7.08 6.84
C GLU A 65 -11.82 -7.53 6.92
N VAL A 66 -12.65 -6.99 6.03
CA VAL A 66 -14.05 -7.42 5.87
C VAL A 66 -14.19 -8.00 4.46
N GLY A 67 -14.80 -9.18 4.38
CA GLY A 67 -15.01 -9.86 3.10
C GLY A 67 -15.94 -9.05 2.21
N VAL A 68 -15.44 -8.62 1.05
CA VAL A 68 -16.24 -7.99 0.00
C VAL A 68 -16.26 -8.92 -1.22
N PRO A 69 -17.45 -9.33 -1.71
CA PRO A 69 -17.54 -10.18 -2.89
C PRO A 69 -17.00 -9.44 -4.12
N HIS A 70 -16.03 -10.05 -4.79
CA HIS A 70 -15.47 -9.52 -6.03
C HIS A 70 -16.13 -10.24 -7.21
N TYR A 71 -16.81 -9.48 -8.07
CA TYR A 71 -17.39 -10.01 -9.30
C TYR A 71 -16.38 -9.88 -10.45
N PRO A 72 -16.22 -10.92 -11.28
CA PRO A 72 -15.32 -10.85 -12.42
C PRO A 72 -15.78 -9.74 -13.37
N ARG A 73 -14.84 -8.90 -13.80
CA ARG A 73 -15.14 -7.89 -14.81
C ARG A 73 -15.46 -8.57 -16.14
N THR A 74 -16.54 -8.14 -16.78
CA THR A 74 -16.95 -8.56 -18.12
C THR A 74 -16.26 -7.77 -19.24
N ALA A 75 -15.63 -6.61 -18.92
CA ALA A 75 -14.93 -5.77 -19.87
C ALA A 75 -13.72 -5.03 -19.25
N GLY A 76 -12.79 -4.61 -20.12
CA GLY A 76 -11.62 -3.79 -19.79
C GLY A 76 -10.30 -4.56 -19.67
N SER A 77 -9.21 -3.95 -20.16
CA SER A 77 -7.87 -4.54 -20.12
C SER A 77 -7.16 -4.22 -18.80
N PRO A 78 -6.61 -5.22 -18.09
CA PRO A 78 -5.91 -5.02 -16.83
C PRO A 78 -4.54 -4.34 -17.07
N THR A 79 -4.45 -3.06 -16.71
CA THR A 79 -3.24 -2.22 -16.86
C THR A 79 -2.19 -2.46 -15.77
N GLY A 80 -2.54 -3.16 -14.69
CA GLY A 80 -1.64 -3.39 -13.55
C GLY A 80 -0.41 -4.25 -13.85
N ALA A 81 -0.40 -5.01 -14.95
CA ALA A 81 0.73 -5.83 -15.36
C ALA A 81 1.73 -5.09 -16.29
N ASN A 82 1.56 -3.78 -16.52
CA ASN A 82 2.49 -3.01 -17.32
C ASN A 82 3.89 -3.00 -16.64
N PRO A 83 4.97 -3.42 -17.32
CA PRO A 83 6.31 -3.47 -16.74
C PRO A 83 6.75 -2.14 -16.11
N LYS A 84 6.37 -0.99 -16.69
CA LYS A 84 6.68 0.33 -16.13
C LYS A 84 6.05 0.54 -14.75
N VAL A 85 4.82 0.06 -14.56
CA VAL A 85 4.09 0.16 -13.28
C VAL A 85 4.74 -0.75 -12.23
N VAL A 86 5.12 -1.98 -12.63
CA VAL A 86 5.78 -2.95 -11.75
C VAL A 86 7.15 -2.42 -11.30
N VAL A 87 7.98 -1.94 -12.22
CA VAL A 87 9.31 -1.40 -11.89
C VAL A 87 9.20 -0.19 -10.98
N ARG A 88 8.25 0.72 -11.24
CA ARG A 88 7.99 1.86 -10.35
C ARG A 88 7.58 1.40 -8.95
N ALA A 89 6.67 0.43 -8.84
CA ALA A 89 6.22 -0.11 -7.56
C ALA A 89 7.37 -0.80 -6.79
N MET A 90 8.24 -1.53 -7.48
CA MET A 90 9.43 -2.15 -6.87
C MET A 90 10.41 -1.09 -6.36
N ARG A 91 10.65 -0.03 -7.12
CA ARG A 91 11.49 1.09 -6.69
C ARG A 91 10.92 1.76 -5.45
N ASP A 92 9.63 2.07 -5.45
CA ASP A 92 8.95 2.72 -4.32
C ASP A 92 8.96 1.80 -3.07
N PHE A 93 8.77 0.49 -3.25
CA PHE A 93 8.93 -0.53 -2.21
C PHE A 93 10.31 -0.50 -1.55
N TRP A 94 11.38 -0.61 -2.35
CA TRP A 94 12.75 -0.65 -1.81
C TRP A 94 13.17 0.70 -1.22
N ALA A 95 12.74 1.81 -1.83
CA ALA A 95 12.96 3.15 -1.29
C ALA A 95 12.35 3.29 0.11
N LEU A 96 11.09 2.88 0.31
CA LEU A 96 10.46 2.89 1.63
C LEU A 96 11.21 1.97 2.61
N ARG A 97 11.57 0.76 2.20
CA ARG A 97 12.25 -0.22 3.06
C ARG A 97 13.62 0.26 3.55
N LEU A 98 14.41 0.86 2.66
CA LEU A 98 15.72 1.43 3.00
C LEU A 98 15.58 2.64 3.93
N ARG A 99 14.57 3.48 3.70
CA ARG A 99 14.31 4.66 4.55
C ARG A 99 13.78 4.28 5.93
N LEU A 100 12.90 3.29 6.02
CA LEU A 100 12.46 2.76 7.31
C LEU A 100 13.61 2.16 8.10
N TRP A 101 14.63 1.60 7.43
CA TRP A 101 15.85 1.11 8.09
C TRP A 101 16.76 2.25 8.55
N ALA A 102 17.02 3.24 7.69
CA ALA A 102 17.96 4.32 7.99
C ALA A 102 17.39 5.40 8.94
N ALA A 103 16.11 5.78 8.76
CA ALA A 103 15.47 6.85 9.52
C ALA A 103 13.94 6.64 9.62
N PRO A 104 13.47 5.71 10.49
CA PRO A 104 12.06 5.33 10.57
C PRO A 104 11.10 6.52 10.74
N ARG A 105 11.38 7.43 11.69
CA ARG A 105 10.50 8.59 11.96
C ARG A 105 10.35 9.51 10.75
N ARG A 106 11.44 9.73 10.00
CA ARG A 106 11.45 10.58 8.80
C ARG A 106 10.79 9.88 7.59
N ALA A 107 10.89 8.55 7.51
CA ALA A 107 10.22 7.78 6.48
C ALA A 107 8.69 7.82 6.65
N LEU A 108 8.21 7.76 7.90
CA LEU A 108 6.78 7.82 8.21
C LEU A 108 6.16 9.20 7.94
N SER A 109 6.91 10.29 8.16
CA SER A 109 6.42 11.65 7.90
C SER A 109 6.57 12.13 6.46
N ARG A 110 7.25 11.38 5.59
CA ARG A 110 7.44 11.77 4.18
C ARG A 110 6.19 11.55 3.32
N GLY A 111 6.01 12.40 2.31
CA GLY A 111 4.94 12.28 1.33
C GLY A 111 3.92 13.42 1.40
N VAL A 112 2.86 13.30 0.62
CA VAL A 112 1.73 14.22 0.63
C VAL A 112 0.75 13.78 1.73
N PRO A 113 0.23 14.70 2.55
CA PRO A 113 -0.80 14.36 3.54
C PRO A 113 -2.06 13.86 2.83
N ILE A 114 -2.64 12.78 3.34
CA ILE A 114 -3.86 12.19 2.78
C ILE A 114 -5.08 13.10 2.98
N LEU A 115 -5.13 13.77 4.13
CA LEU A 115 -6.14 14.79 4.38
C LEU A 115 -5.61 16.15 3.92
N GLY A 116 -6.48 16.93 3.27
CA GLY A 116 -6.23 18.35 3.06
C GLY A 116 -6.05 19.07 4.40
N GLN A 117 -5.39 20.22 4.38
CA GLN A 117 -5.45 21.14 5.51
C GLN A 117 -6.82 21.82 5.46
N ASP A 118 -7.75 21.35 6.29
CA ASP A 118 -9.02 22.03 6.55
C ASP A 118 -8.77 23.30 7.39
#